data_AF-A0A9D4WUY6-F1
#
_entry.id   AF-A0A9D4WUY6-F1
#
_cell.length_a   1.000
_cell.length_b   1.000
_cell.length_c   1.000
_cell.angle_alpha   90.00
_cell.angle_beta   90.00
_cell.angle_gamma   90.00
#
_symmetry.space_group_name_H-M   'P 1'
#
loop_
_entity.id
_entity.type
_entity.pdbx_description
1 polymer ?
#
loop_
_entity_poly.entity_id
_entity_poly.type
_entity_poly.pdbx_seq_one_letter_code
_entity_poly.pdbx_strand_id
1 'polypeptide(L)'
;MDKPSSSSPKKKKTRGVTALLRFIAKLPDGEKYQIDFDPDTFQPIGQYAAKFKSYLSFIARSKVSINEKQWKKISDKLKDVIWDDITCKFTCPTDKEFRKHWFVYMGERLKQFKTLLSNVYIFGKGDKHGNTTPFEKYKFIKEEDWDLFVQTRQKEDFQEKRLKGKTHSSKNIHPHILSRGGYEKLRATVMEERRKKVIEEAKGVYMQGHQQDNGWACGYYVMKNMFDIIDACIVERFNEIFTDTSSYEKESIDHIRQLWAQFFLQKVEEQENQEKKDLMTKQKRLKKTYI
;
A
#
# COMPACT_ATOMS: atom_id res chain seq x y z
N MET A 1 53.81 -19.79 -0.59
CA MET A 1 53.28 -19.43 0.75
C MET A 1 52.27 -18.34 0.54
N ASP A 2 51.00 -18.73 0.37
CA ASP A 2 49.92 -17.78 0.09
C ASP A 2 49.20 -17.39 1.39
N LYS A 3 49.20 -16.08 1.63
CA LYS A 3 48.66 -15.41 2.82
C LYS A 3 47.12 -15.40 2.73
N PRO A 4 46.36 -15.92 3.71
CA PRO A 4 44.90 -15.87 3.63
C PRO A 4 44.40 -14.44 3.88
N SER A 5 43.60 -13.91 2.95
CA SER A 5 42.97 -12.60 3.08
C SER A 5 41.91 -12.64 4.18
N SER A 6 42.20 -11.97 5.30
CA SER A 6 41.24 -11.68 6.36
C SER A 6 40.16 -10.72 5.85
N SER A 7 39.05 -11.26 5.33
CA SER A 7 37.84 -10.47 5.11
C SER A 7 37.15 -10.23 6.45
N SER A 8 37.35 -9.05 7.01
CA SER A 8 36.64 -8.63 8.22
C SER A 8 35.14 -8.45 7.90
N PRO A 9 34.22 -8.95 8.75
CA PRO A 9 32.79 -8.87 8.49
C PRO A 9 32.34 -7.41 8.55
N LYS A 10 31.85 -6.89 7.42
CA LYS A 10 31.29 -5.53 7.31
C LYS A 10 30.17 -5.35 8.34
N LYS A 11 30.39 -4.47 9.32
CA LYS A 11 29.41 -4.11 10.35
C LYS A 11 28.11 -3.65 9.68
N LYS A 12 27.00 -4.34 9.95
CA LYS A 12 25.67 -3.98 9.43
C LYS A 12 25.30 -2.58 9.95
N LYS A 13 25.04 -1.64 9.05
CA LYS A 13 24.54 -0.30 9.39
C LYS A 13 23.26 -0.42 10.22
N THR A 14 23.31 0.04 11.46
CA THR A 14 22.16 0.07 12.35
C THR A 14 21.28 1.28 12.03
N ARG A 15 19.96 1.13 12.18
CA ARG A 15 19.02 2.24 12.02
C ARG A 15 19.33 3.30 13.09
N GLY A 16 19.72 4.50 12.65
CA GLY A 16 20.00 5.66 13.52
C GLY A 16 18.76 6.22 14.21
N VAL A 17 18.93 7.37 14.89
CA VAL A 17 17.88 8.12 15.62
C VAL A 17 16.57 8.12 14.84
N THR A 18 15.50 7.68 15.53
CA THR A 18 14.22 7.29 14.93
C THR A 18 13.73 8.37 13.97
N ALA A 19 13.77 8.09 12.66
CA ALA A 19 13.31 8.99 11.60
C ALA A 19 11.88 9.53 11.85
N LEU A 20 11.10 8.83 12.68
CA LEU A 20 9.79 9.22 13.18
C LEU A 20 9.78 10.58 13.90
N LEU A 21 10.68 10.84 14.85
CA LEU A 21 10.68 12.11 15.60
C LEU A 21 11.04 13.29 14.71
N ARG A 22 12.04 13.11 13.84
CA ARG A 22 12.39 14.09 12.80
C ARG A 22 11.23 14.33 11.83
N PHE A 23 10.45 13.31 11.53
CA PHE A 23 9.27 13.43 10.67
C PHE A 23 8.17 14.25 11.36
N ILE A 24 7.90 14.01 12.63
CA ILE A 24 6.86 14.75 13.37
C ILE A 24 7.26 16.21 13.58
N ALA A 25 8.54 16.47 13.85
CA ALA A 25 9.06 17.83 14.03
C ALA A 25 9.03 18.69 12.76
N LYS A 26 8.89 18.09 11.57
CA LYS A 26 8.78 18.81 10.29
C LYS A 26 7.38 19.34 10.00
N LEU A 27 6.37 18.89 10.75
CA LEU A 27 5.00 19.32 10.54
C LEU A 27 4.84 20.75 11.09
N PRO A 28 4.40 21.73 10.28
CA PRO A 28 4.09 23.07 10.76
C PRO A 28 3.08 23.05 11.90
N ASP A 29 3.12 24.07 12.75
CA ASP A 29 2.20 24.16 13.88
C ASP A 29 0.76 24.34 13.39
N GLY A 30 -0.17 23.52 13.89
CA GLY A 30 -1.56 23.47 13.44
C GLY A 30 -1.87 22.55 12.25
N GLU A 31 -0.86 22.07 11.50
CA GLU A 31 -1.08 21.06 10.46
C GLU A 31 -1.18 19.65 11.02
N LYS A 32 -1.93 18.78 10.33
CA LYS A 32 -2.15 17.38 10.70
C LYS A 32 -1.86 16.46 9.52
N TYR A 33 -1.25 15.32 9.80
CA TYR A 33 -1.10 14.27 8.81
C TYR A 33 -2.46 13.64 8.51
N GLN A 34 -2.90 13.76 7.26
CA GLN A 34 -4.12 13.11 6.76
C GLN A 34 -3.89 11.60 6.63
N ILE A 35 -4.77 10.83 7.26
CA ILE A 35 -4.76 9.37 7.25
C ILE A 35 -6.20 8.89 7.15
N ASP A 36 -6.45 8.05 6.16
CA ASP A 36 -7.72 7.37 6.02
C ASP A 36 -7.73 6.09 6.85
N PHE A 37 -8.91 5.67 7.28
CA PHE A 37 -9.07 4.45 8.05
C PHE A 37 -10.14 3.57 7.40
N ASP A 38 -9.85 2.28 7.37
CA ASP A 38 -10.82 1.27 7.01
C ASP A 38 -12.00 1.30 8.03
N PRO A 39 -13.25 1.48 7.58
CA PRO A 39 -14.40 1.63 8.48
C PRO A 39 -14.66 0.42 9.38
N ASP A 40 -14.34 -0.79 8.92
CA ASP A 40 -14.66 -2.04 9.63
C ASP A 40 -13.55 -2.47 10.58
N THR A 41 -12.29 -2.25 10.19
CA THR A 41 -11.11 -2.74 10.90
C THR A 41 -10.33 -1.65 11.64
N PHE A 42 -10.68 -0.39 11.40
CA PHE A 42 -9.97 0.81 11.84
C PHE A 42 -8.48 0.83 11.45
N GLN A 43 -8.07 0.02 10.47
CA GLN A 43 -6.69 0.01 10.03
C GLN A 43 -6.38 1.29 9.23
N PRO A 44 -5.21 1.91 9.46
CA PRO A 44 -4.84 3.12 8.74
C PRO A 44 -4.40 2.76 7.32
N ILE A 45 -4.85 3.57 6.36
CA ILE A 45 -4.59 3.44 4.94
C ILE A 45 -3.69 4.62 4.50
N GLY A 46 -2.87 4.39 3.48
CA GLY A 46 -2.04 5.41 2.86
C GLY A 46 -0.60 5.48 3.39
N GLN A 47 0.14 6.47 2.88
CA GLN A 47 1.60 6.55 3.05
C GLN A 47 2.09 6.78 4.48
N TYR A 48 1.21 7.28 5.36
CA TYR A 48 1.52 7.56 6.76
C TYR A 48 1.02 6.47 7.72
N ALA A 49 0.33 5.43 7.23
CA ALA A 49 -0.23 4.34 8.05
C ALA A 49 0.79 3.67 8.98
N ALA A 50 1.97 3.34 8.43
CA ALA A 50 3.05 2.75 9.23
C ALA A 50 3.64 3.75 10.26
N LYS A 51 3.67 5.04 9.92
CA LYS A 51 4.18 6.08 10.82
C LYS A 51 3.22 6.35 11.97
N PHE A 52 1.92 6.33 11.71
CA PHE A 52 0.87 6.43 12.73
C PHE A 52 1.00 5.32 13.78
N LYS A 53 1.00 4.05 13.35
CA LYS A 53 1.23 2.89 14.23
C LYS A 53 2.52 3.01 15.04
N SER A 54 3.58 3.54 14.42
CA SER A 54 4.87 3.75 15.09
C SER A 54 4.80 4.88 16.13
N TYR A 55 4.06 5.95 15.85
CA TYR A 55 3.85 7.07 16.76
C TYR A 55 3.06 6.67 18.00
N LEU A 56 1.92 5.99 17.81
CA LEU A 56 1.13 5.45 18.92
C LEU A 56 1.98 4.57 19.84
N SER A 57 2.79 3.70 19.24
CA SER A 57 3.73 2.86 19.98
C SER A 57 4.77 3.67 20.76
N PHE A 58 5.23 4.81 20.23
CA PHE A 58 6.19 5.69 20.89
C PHE A 58 5.54 6.46 22.05
N ILE A 59 4.36 7.05 21.83
CA ILE A 59 3.62 7.79 22.86
C ILE A 59 3.25 6.88 24.02
N ALA A 60 2.74 5.68 23.74
CA ALA A 60 2.43 4.71 24.78
C ALA A 60 3.64 4.35 25.66
N ARG A 61 4.85 4.29 25.09
CA ARG A 61 6.08 3.95 25.84
C ARG A 61 6.69 5.12 26.58
N SER A 62 6.49 6.34 26.08
CA SER A 62 7.11 7.55 26.64
C SER A 62 6.26 8.23 27.70
N LYS A 63 4.92 8.15 27.58
CA LYS A 63 3.98 8.82 28.50
C LYS A 63 3.45 7.90 29.61
N VAL A 64 3.42 6.59 29.40
CA VAL A 64 2.90 5.62 30.39
C VAL A 64 4.07 4.93 31.10
N SER A 65 4.03 4.90 32.44
CA SER A 65 5.08 4.24 33.23
C SER A 65 5.16 2.74 32.95
N ILE A 66 6.40 2.23 32.93
CA ILE A 66 6.69 0.80 32.80
C ILE A 66 6.20 -0.01 34.01
N ASN A 67 5.88 0.65 35.12
CA ASN A 67 5.38 0.01 36.34
C ASN A 67 3.87 -0.26 36.32
N GLU A 68 3.14 0.35 35.37
CA GLU A 68 1.69 0.16 35.26
C GLU A 68 1.31 -1.27 34.88
N LYS A 69 0.62 -2.00 35.77
CA LYS A 69 0.32 -3.43 35.53
C LYS A 69 -0.73 -3.65 34.45
N GLN A 70 -1.71 -2.75 34.32
CA GLN A 70 -2.86 -2.90 33.43
C GLN A 70 -3.21 -1.59 32.75
N TRP A 71 -3.46 -1.63 31.44
CA TRP A 71 -3.88 -0.45 30.67
C TRP A 71 -5.19 0.17 31.20
N LYS A 72 -6.10 -0.68 31.69
CA LYS A 72 -7.39 -0.25 32.25
C LYS A 72 -7.23 0.63 33.50
N LYS A 73 -6.14 0.45 34.27
CA LYS A 73 -5.88 1.20 35.51
C LYS A 73 -5.24 2.57 35.28
N ILE A 74 -4.84 2.87 34.06
CA ILE A 74 -4.31 4.17 33.70
C ILE A 74 -5.41 5.22 33.89
N SER A 75 -5.08 6.32 34.58
CA SER A 75 -5.99 7.45 34.79
C SER A 75 -6.55 7.97 33.47
N ASP A 76 -7.86 8.25 33.44
CA ASP A 76 -8.51 8.75 32.24
C ASP A 76 -7.97 10.11 31.82
N LYS A 77 -7.55 10.96 32.78
CA LYS A 77 -6.83 12.22 32.49
C LYS A 77 -5.59 12.01 31.63
N LEU A 78 -4.80 10.97 31.93
CA LEU A 78 -3.60 10.64 31.14
C LEU A 78 -3.98 10.12 29.75
N LYS A 79 -5.07 9.33 29.64
CA LYS A 79 -5.58 8.86 28.35
C LYS A 79 -6.08 10.02 27.49
N ASP A 80 -6.68 11.04 28.09
CA ASP A 80 -7.11 12.25 27.38
C ASP A 80 -5.89 13.02 26.86
N VAL A 81 -4.90 13.29 27.70
CA VAL A 81 -3.63 13.94 27.28
C VAL A 81 -2.92 13.16 26.16
N ILE A 82 -2.89 11.82 26.25
CA ILE A 82 -2.33 10.98 25.18
C ILE A 82 -3.12 11.12 23.89
N TRP A 83 -4.45 11.16 23.98
CA TRP A 83 -5.32 11.26 22.81
C TRP A 83 -5.25 12.65 22.15
N ASP A 84 -5.15 13.70 22.95
CA ASP A 84 -4.98 15.07 22.47
C ASP A 84 -3.66 15.21 21.70
N ASP A 85 -2.57 14.61 22.19
CA ASP A 85 -1.29 14.58 21.49
C ASP A 85 -1.36 13.84 20.14
N ILE A 86 -2.16 12.77 20.06
CA ILE A 86 -2.38 12.02 18.81
C ILE A 86 -3.19 12.85 17.82
N THR A 87 -4.30 13.42 18.26
CA THR A 87 -5.23 14.19 17.43
C THR A 87 -4.66 15.56 17.03
N CYS A 88 -3.64 16.05 17.73
CA CYS A 88 -2.84 17.21 17.32
C CYS A 88 -1.94 16.91 16.12
N LYS A 89 -1.47 15.66 15.94
CA LYS A 89 -0.54 15.29 14.85
C LYS A 89 -1.21 14.58 13.67
N PHE A 90 -2.33 13.92 13.89
CA PHE A 90 -3.03 13.12 12.89
C PHE A 90 -4.51 13.48 12.84
N THR A 91 -5.07 13.48 11.63
CA THR A 91 -6.53 13.50 11.47
C THR A 91 -7.06 12.14 11.91
N CYS A 92 -7.96 12.14 12.89
CA CYS A 92 -8.52 10.92 13.48
C CYS A 92 -10.04 11.10 13.65
N PRO A 93 -10.84 10.06 13.42
CA PRO A 93 -12.26 10.06 13.75
C PRO A 93 -12.50 10.33 15.25
N THR A 94 -13.58 11.05 15.57
CA THR A 94 -14.02 11.33 16.95
C THR A 94 -14.77 10.15 17.61
N ASP A 95 -14.90 9.03 16.89
CA ASP A 95 -15.60 7.86 17.38
C ASP A 95 -14.94 7.24 18.64
N LYS A 96 -15.79 6.89 19.61
CA LYS A 96 -15.39 6.23 20.85
C LYS A 96 -14.84 4.83 20.60
N GLU A 97 -15.38 4.08 19.64
CA GLU A 97 -14.90 2.73 19.34
C GLU A 97 -13.53 2.77 18.66
N PHE A 98 -13.34 3.69 17.73
CA PHE A 98 -12.03 4.00 17.15
C PHE A 98 -10.98 4.32 18.23
N ARG A 99 -11.30 5.24 19.15
CA ARG A 99 -10.42 5.59 20.27
C ARG A 99 -10.09 4.36 21.13
N LYS A 100 -11.09 3.55 21.45
CA LYS A 100 -10.92 2.30 22.23
C LYS A 100 -10.03 1.29 21.51
N HIS A 101 -10.19 1.09 20.20
CA HIS A 101 -9.37 0.19 19.40
C HIS A 101 -7.88 0.54 19.51
N TRP A 102 -7.53 1.81 19.33
CA TRP A 102 -6.15 2.25 19.39
C TRP A 102 -5.56 2.24 20.80
N PHE A 103 -6.38 2.40 21.83
CA PHE A 103 -5.95 2.15 23.21
C PHE A 103 -5.60 0.69 23.49
N VAL A 104 -6.38 -0.25 22.96
CA VAL A 104 -6.04 -1.68 23.04
C VAL A 104 -4.71 -1.96 22.33
N TYR A 105 -4.52 -1.39 21.13
CA TYR A 105 -3.27 -1.49 20.39
C TYR A 105 -2.08 -0.93 21.18
N MET A 106 -2.21 0.28 21.76
CA MET A 106 -1.15 0.90 22.57
C MET A 106 -0.81 0.08 23.82
N GLY A 107 -1.81 -0.48 24.50
CA GLY A 107 -1.61 -1.38 25.63
C GLY A 107 -0.81 -2.63 25.27
N GLU A 108 -1.13 -3.26 24.14
CA GLU A 108 -0.38 -4.42 23.65
C GLU A 108 1.06 -4.04 23.27
N ARG A 109 1.27 -2.86 22.67
CA ARG A 109 2.62 -2.37 22.34
C ARG A 109 3.45 -2.03 23.57
N LEU A 110 2.82 -1.51 24.63
CA LEU A 110 3.49 -1.30 25.91
C LEU A 110 3.83 -2.63 26.59
N LYS A 111 2.94 -3.63 26.54
CA LYS A 111 3.20 -4.98 27.03
C LYS A 111 4.41 -5.62 26.32
N GLN A 112 4.45 -5.56 24.99
CA GLN A 112 5.59 -6.02 24.20
C GLN A 112 6.88 -5.29 24.54
N PHE A 113 6.79 -3.98 24.81
CA PHE A 113 7.94 -3.19 25.24
C PHE A 113 8.48 -3.65 26.60
N LYS A 114 7.60 -3.90 27.59
CA LYS A 114 8.01 -4.46 28.89
C LYS A 114 8.68 -5.83 28.74
N THR A 115 8.14 -6.70 27.89
CA THR A 115 8.77 -8.00 27.56
C THR A 115 10.15 -7.82 26.95
N LEU A 116 10.31 -6.88 26.02
CA LEU A 116 11.60 -6.55 25.42
C LEU A 116 12.60 -6.08 26.49
N LEU A 117 12.18 -5.17 27.38
CA LEU A 117 13.04 -4.66 28.44
C LEU A 117 13.53 -5.78 29.34
N SER A 118 12.64 -6.67 29.78
CA SER A 118 12.99 -7.82 30.61
C SER A 118 13.92 -8.79 29.89
N ASN A 119 13.66 -9.12 28.63
CA ASN A 119 14.46 -10.11 27.90
C ASN A 119 15.83 -9.59 27.48
N VAL A 120 15.97 -8.30 27.21
CA VAL A 120 17.23 -7.70 26.72
C VAL A 120 18.11 -7.25 27.87
N TYR A 121 17.55 -6.50 28.82
CA TYR A 121 18.34 -5.79 29.84
C TYR A 121 18.33 -6.47 31.22
N ILE A 122 17.32 -7.28 31.56
CA ILE A 122 17.27 -7.98 32.86
C ILE A 122 17.80 -9.41 32.75
N PHE A 123 17.25 -10.19 31.82
CA PHE A 123 17.61 -11.60 31.63
C PHE A 123 18.51 -11.85 30.41
N GLY A 124 18.84 -10.79 29.68
CA GLY A 124 19.66 -10.83 28.48
C GLY A 124 21.08 -10.35 28.75
N LYS A 125 21.86 -10.22 27.67
CA LYS A 125 23.25 -9.73 27.72
C LYS A 125 23.35 -8.21 27.45
N GLY A 126 22.24 -7.48 27.57
CA GLY A 126 22.14 -6.10 27.12
C GLY A 126 21.80 -6.00 25.64
N ASP A 127 21.76 -4.77 25.15
CA ASP A 127 21.42 -4.50 23.76
C ASP A 127 22.57 -4.79 22.79
N LYS A 128 22.30 -4.62 21.50
CA LYS A 128 23.27 -4.83 20.42
C LYS A 128 24.51 -3.91 20.47
N HIS A 129 24.49 -2.87 21.30
CA HIS A 129 25.59 -1.94 21.51
C HIS A 129 26.40 -2.29 22.77
N GLY A 130 25.99 -3.32 23.52
CA GLY A 130 26.64 -3.73 24.77
C GLY A 130 26.05 -3.05 25.99
N ASN A 131 24.99 -2.24 25.85
CA ASN A 131 24.40 -1.54 26.97
C ASN A 131 23.57 -2.51 27.82
N THR A 132 23.94 -2.63 29.09
CA THR A 132 23.24 -3.46 30.07
C THR A 132 21.98 -2.79 30.60
N THR A 133 21.87 -1.47 30.48
CA THR A 133 20.70 -0.68 30.90
C THR A 133 19.96 -0.06 29.70
N PRO A 134 18.67 0.24 29.84
CA PRO A 134 17.86 0.76 28.74
C PRO A 134 18.02 2.27 28.48
N PHE A 135 18.70 3.00 29.36
CA PHE A 135 18.67 4.47 29.42
C PHE A 135 19.24 5.17 28.18
N GLU A 136 20.31 4.62 27.59
CA GLU A 136 20.91 5.22 26.39
C GLU A 136 19.94 5.23 25.21
N LYS A 137 19.15 4.15 25.08
CA LYS A 137 18.19 3.99 23.99
C LYS A 137 16.84 4.63 24.29
N TYR A 138 16.40 4.58 25.55
CA TYR A 138 15.09 5.04 25.98
C TYR A 138 15.24 6.10 27.07
N LYS A 139 15.63 7.31 26.65
CA LYS A 139 15.88 8.46 27.53
C LYS A 139 14.68 8.91 28.38
N PHE A 140 13.48 8.46 28.03
CA PHE A 140 12.25 8.73 28.78
C PHE A 140 12.03 7.78 29.97
N ILE A 141 12.88 6.76 30.15
CA ILE A 141 12.82 5.88 31.32
C ILE A 141 13.64 6.51 32.45
N LYS A 142 12.98 6.76 33.58
CA LYS A 142 13.63 7.22 34.81
C LYS A 142 14.28 6.04 35.55
N GLU A 143 15.35 6.32 36.28
CA GLU A 143 16.08 5.30 37.06
C GLU A 143 15.18 4.69 38.16
N GLU A 144 14.47 5.53 38.90
CA GLU A 144 13.50 5.10 39.92
C GLU A 144 12.44 4.13 39.36
N ASP A 145 11.88 4.47 38.19
CA ASP A 145 10.90 3.63 37.51
C ASP A 145 11.53 2.29 37.07
N TRP A 146 12.79 2.30 36.67
CA TRP A 146 13.53 1.13 36.24
C TRP A 146 13.80 0.18 37.41
N ASP A 147 14.22 0.68 38.55
CA ASP A 147 14.52 -0.15 39.72
C ASP A 147 13.26 -0.85 40.24
N LEU A 148 12.15 -0.13 40.35
CA LEU A 148 10.85 -0.72 40.70
C LEU A 148 10.46 -1.81 39.68
N PHE A 149 10.70 -1.56 38.39
CA PHE A 149 10.42 -2.52 37.35
C PHE A 149 11.29 -3.78 37.49
N VAL A 150 12.59 -3.65 37.75
CA VAL A 150 13.51 -4.77 37.99
C VAL A 150 13.03 -5.60 39.19
N GLN A 151 12.70 -4.95 40.32
CA GLN A 151 12.17 -5.64 41.50
C GLN A 151 10.91 -6.45 41.16
N THR A 152 9.99 -5.90 40.35
CA THR A 152 8.77 -6.63 39.96
C THR A 152 9.07 -7.88 39.12
N ARG A 153 10.19 -7.90 38.39
CA ARG A 153 10.61 -9.02 37.54
C ARG A 153 11.40 -10.07 38.31
N GLN A 154 11.97 -9.73 39.46
CA GLN A 154 12.62 -10.69 40.36
C GLN A 154 11.65 -11.47 41.24
N LYS A 155 10.39 -11.00 41.38
CA LYS A 155 9.35 -11.72 42.13
C LYS A 155 9.12 -13.13 41.57
N GLU A 156 8.97 -14.09 42.49
CA GLU A 156 8.76 -15.51 42.18
C GLU A 156 7.56 -15.73 41.23
N ASP A 157 6.42 -15.12 41.52
CA ASP A 157 5.23 -15.13 40.66
C ASP A 157 5.52 -14.82 39.18
N PHE A 158 6.42 -13.87 38.94
CA PHE A 158 6.78 -13.47 37.58
C PHE A 158 7.73 -14.48 36.95
N GLN A 159 8.72 -14.96 37.72
CA GLN A 159 9.69 -15.95 37.25
C GLN A 159 9.01 -17.25 36.85
N GLU A 160 8.04 -17.73 37.64
CA GLU A 160 7.25 -18.90 37.29
C GLU A 160 6.50 -18.73 35.97
N LYS A 161 5.78 -17.60 35.81
CA LYS A 161 5.04 -17.29 34.57
C LYS A 161 5.97 -17.24 33.37
N ARG A 162 7.16 -16.64 33.54
CA ARG A 162 8.18 -16.56 32.51
C ARG A 162 8.72 -17.94 32.14
N LEU A 163 9.03 -18.79 33.12
CA LEU A 163 9.54 -20.13 32.88
C LEU A 163 8.50 -21.01 32.17
N LYS A 164 7.24 -20.97 32.63
CA LYS A 164 6.11 -21.63 31.94
C LYS A 164 6.03 -21.19 30.47
N GLY A 165 6.06 -19.87 30.21
CA GLY A 165 6.05 -19.33 28.85
C GLY A 165 7.24 -19.78 28.00
N LYS A 166 8.44 -19.86 28.59
CA LYS A 166 9.65 -20.36 27.91
C LYS A 166 9.51 -21.85 27.54
N THR A 167 9.02 -22.66 28.47
CA THR A 167 8.76 -24.09 28.25
C THR A 167 7.71 -24.33 27.17
N HIS A 168 6.63 -23.53 27.14
CA HIS A 168 5.66 -23.61 26.05
C HIS A 168 6.26 -23.21 24.70
N SER A 169 7.05 -22.13 24.67
CA SER A 169 7.71 -21.69 23.44
C SER A 169 8.73 -22.70 22.92
N SER A 170 9.47 -23.39 23.80
CA SER A 170 10.45 -24.40 23.38
C SER A 170 9.81 -25.68 22.84
N LYS A 171 8.55 -25.95 23.21
CA LYS A 171 7.75 -27.07 22.68
C LYS A 171 7.04 -26.74 21.37
N ASN A 172 7.18 -25.51 20.84
CA ASN A 172 6.53 -25.13 19.60
C ASN A 172 7.29 -25.69 18.38
N ILE A 173 6.76 -26.77 17.79
CA ILE A 173 7.32 -27.45 16.62
C ILE A 173 7.02 -26.69 15.31
N HIS A 174 5.93 -25.92 15.27
CA HIS A 174 5.45 -25.24 14.07
C HIS A 174 5.40 -23.72 14.28
N PRO A 175 6.56 -23.03 14.22
CA PRO A 175 6.57 -21.58 14.30
C PRO A 175 5.84 -20.98 13.10
N HIS A 176 5.00 -19.99 13.36
CA HIS A 176 4.27 -19.27 12.32
C HIS A 176 5.23 -18.55 11.36
N ILE A 177 5.06 -18.76 10.04
CA ILE A 177 6.00 -18.34 8.99
C ILE A 177 5.55 -17.07 8.25
N LEU A 178 4.29 -16.61 8.40
CA LEU A 178 3.85 -15.43 7.64
C LEU A 178 4.65 -14.18 8.04
N SER A 179 5.01 -13.39 7.02
CA SER A 179 5.80 -12.18 7.19
C SER A 179 5.12 -11.18 8.14
N ARG A 180 5.88 -10.17 8.61
CA ARG A 180 5.40 -9.10 9.50
C ARG A 180 4.12 -8.35 9.04
N GLY A 181 3.73 -8.46 7.77
CA GLY A 181 2.54 -7.81 7.23
C GLY A 181 1.28 -8.70 7.12
N GLY A 182 1.36 -9.97 7.51
CA GLY A 182 0.24 -10.90 7.42
C GLY A 182 -0.29 -11.10 5.99
N TYR A 183 -1.55 -11.56 5.88
CA TYR A 183 -2.22 -11.79 4.60
C TYR A 183 -2.54 -10.52 3.84
N GLU A 184 -2.81 -9.41 4.53
CA GLU A 184 -3.17 -8.13 3.89
C GLU A 184 -2.00 -7.59 3.05
N LYS A 185 -0.80 -7.56 3.63
CA LYS A 185 0.40 -7.18 2.89
C LYS A 185 0.71 -8.16 1.77
N LEU A 186 0.51 -9.47 2.01
CA LEU A 186 0.71 -10.48 0.97
C LEU A 186 -0.24 -10.24 -0.22
N ARG A 187 -1.52 -9.97 0.03
CA ARG A 187 -2.51 -9.63 -1.00
C ARG A 187 -2.10 -8.38 -1.78
N ALA A 188 -1.75 -7.29 -1.09
CA ALA A 188 -1.31 -6.05 -1.76
C ALA A 188 -0.06 -6.25 -2.62
N THR A 189 0.94 -6.98 -2.11
CA THR A 189 2.15 -7.31 -2.87
C THR A 189 1.81 -8.15 -4.11
N VAL A 190 1.00 -9.20 -3.96
CA VAL A 190 0.60 -10.07 -5.09
C VAL A 190 -0.19 -9.30 -6.14
N MET A 191 -1.09 -8.39 -5.74
CA MET A 191 -1.85 -7.56 -6.68
C MET A 191 -0.94 -6.56 -7.41
N GLU A 192 0.01 -5.93 -6.72
CA GLU A 192 0.99 -5.01 -7.32
C GLU A 192 1.95 -5.75 -8.26
N GLU A 193 2.40 -6.95 -7.88
CA GLU A 193 3.20 -7.83 -8.75
C GLU A 193 2.41 -8.25 -9.99
N ARG A 194 1.14 -8.64 -9.85
CA ARG A 194 0.24 -8.91 -10.98
C ARG A 194 0.08 -7.68 -11.87
N ARG A 195 -0.14 -6.50 -11.29
CA ARG A 195 -0.25 -5.24 -12.05
C ARG A 195 1.04 -4.95 -12.82
N LYS A 196 2.19 -5.11 -12.19
CA LYS A 196 3.50 -4.95 -12.83
C LYS A 196 3.71 -5.97 -13.94
N LYS A 197 3.31 -7.23 -13.72
CA LYS A 197 3.37 -8.29 -14.73
C LYS A 197 2.49 -7.97 -15.93
N VAL A 198 1.25 -7.50 -15.71
CA VAL A 198 0.36 -7.04 -16.78
C VAL A 198 0.97 -5.85 -17.54
N ILE A 199 1.57 -4.88 -16.84
CA ILE A 199 2.28 -3.75 -17.47
C ILE A 199 3.51 -4.23 -18.25
N GLU A 200 4.26 -5.21 -17.75
CA GLU A 200 5.45 -5.78 -18.40
C GLU A 200 5.09 -6.66 -19.61
N GLU A 201 4.04 -7.47 -19.51
CA GLU A 201 3.46 -8.23 -20.63
C GLU A 201 2.87 -7.27 -21.69
N ALA A 202 2.24 -6.16 -21.27
CA ALA A 202 1.76 -5.11 -22.17
C ALA A 202 2.89 -4.28 -22.80
N LYS A 203 4.11 -4.27 -22.23
CA LYS A 203 5.30 -3.71 -22.91
C LYS A 203 5.74 -4.56 -24.11
N GLY A 204 5.13 -5.72 -24.35
CA GLY A 204 5.47 -6.63 -25.43
C GLY A 204 5.23 -6.12 -26.85
N VAL A 205 4.39 -5.11 -27.09
CA VAL A 205 4.21 -4.52 -28.44
C VAL A 205 3.80 -3.04 -28.32
N TYR A 206 4.76 -2.14 -28.10
CA TYR A 206 4.52 -0.71 -28.25
C TYR A 206 4.88 -0.30 -29.68
N MET A 207 3.86 -0.22 -30.55
CA MET A 207 4.02 0.28 -31.91
C MET A 207 4.25 1.80 -31.88
N GLN A 208 5.32 2.27 -32.52
CA GLN A 208 5.63 3.69 -32.64
C GLN A 208 4.85 4.28 -33.82
N GLY A 209 3.55 4.43 -33.65
CA GLY A 209 2.67 5.04 -34.66
C GLY A 209 2.63 6.58 -34.57
N HIS A 210 2.01 7.18 -35.58
CA HIS A 210 1.86 8.63 -35.71
C HIS A 210 1.30 9.27 -34.44
N GLN A 211 1.95 10.34 -33.97
CA GLN A 211 1.56 11.03 -32.74
C GLN A 211 0.73 12.26 -33.05
N GLN A 212 -0.38 12.43 -32.35
CA GLN A 212 -1.23 13.60 -32.51
C GLN A 212 -0.69 14.79 -31.70
N ASP A 213 -0.68 15.98 -32.30
CA ASP A 213 -0.28 17.22 -31.62
C ASP A 213 -1.45 17.93 -30.94
N ASN A 214 -2.69 17.46 -31.15
CA ASN A 214 -3.92 18.08 -30.68
C ASN A 214 -4.79 17.09 -29.88
N GLY A 215 -5.69 17.62 -29.05
CA GLY A 215 -6.46 16.80 -28.10
C GLY A 215 -7.73 16.14 -28.65
N TRP A 216 -8.10 16.37 -29.91
CA TRP A 216 -9.39 15.94 -30.47
C TRP A 216 -9.28 14.98 -31.65
N ALA A 217 -8.11 14.85 -32.28
CA ALA A 217 -7.96 14.04 -33.48
C ALA A 217 -7.74 12.54 -33.21
N CYS A 218 -7.68 12.10 -31.96
CA CYS A 218 -7.32 10.74 -31.56
C CYS A 218 -8.13 9.66 -32.28
N GLY A 219 -9.43 9.88 -32.47
CA GLY A 219 -10.30 8.95 -33.19
C GLY A 219 -9.96 8.81 -34.68
N TYR A 220 -9.52 9.90 -35.34
CA TYR A 220 -9.14 9.87 -36.76
C TYR A 220 -7.84 9.12 -37.01
N TYR A 221 -6.88 9.20 -36.08
CA TYR A 221 -5.62 8.44 -36.16
C TYR A 221 -5.89 6.93 -36.05
N VAL A 222 -6.83 6.52 -35.18
CA VAL A 222 -7.26 5.11 -35.09
C VAL A 222 -7.92 4.67 -36.39
N MET A 223 -8.84 5.46 -36.94
CA MET A 223 -9.52 5.15 -38.20
C MET A 223 -8.56 5.04 -39.39
N LYS A 224 -7.54 5.91 -39.46
CA LYS A 224 -6.49 5.86 -40.49
C LYS A 224 -5.63 4.61 -40.34
N ASN A 225 -5.16 4.30 -39.13
CA ASN A 225 -4.38 3.08 -38.87
C ASN A 225 -5.17 1.81 -39.24
N MET A 226 -6.46 1.75 -38.89
CA MET A 226 -7.31 0.62 -39.27
C MET A 226 -7.47 0.51 -40.79
N PHE A 227 -7.68 1.64 -41.47
CA PHE A 227 -7.73 1.69 -42.92
C PHE A 227 -6.44 1.14 -43.53
N ASP A 228 -5.27 1.61 -43.08
CA ASP A 228 -3.97 1.17 -43.61
C ASP A 228 -3.70 -0.31 -43.34
N ILE A 229 -4.10 -0.83 -42.18
CA ILE A 229 -4.01 -2.27 -41.87
C ILE A 229 -4.83 -3.10 -42.84
N ILE A 230 -6.07 -2.68 -43.11
CA ILE A 230 -6.99 -3.42 -43.97
C ILE A 230 -6.56 -3.30 -45.44
N ASP A 231 -6.21 -2.09 -45.89
CA ASP A 231 -5.80 -1.80 -47.26
C ASP A 231 -4.51 -2.53 -47.63
N ALA A 232 -3.52 -2.54 -46.72
CA ALA A 232 -2.27 -3.25 -46.92
C ALA A 232 -2.32 -4.74 -46.49
N CYS A 233 -3.49 -5.26 -46.09
CA CYS A 233 -3.69 -6.63 -45.62
C CYS A 233 -2.66 -7.07 -44.56
N ILE A 234 -2.34 -6.19 -43.61
CA ILE A 234 -1.31 -6.43 -42.61
C ILE A 234 -1.81 -7.48 -41.60
N VAL A 235 -1.17 -8.64 -41.62
CA VAL A 235 -1.45 -9.74 -40.70
C VAL A 235 -0.28 -10.03 -39.75
N GLU A 236 0.92 -9.53 -40.06
CA GLU A 236 2.16 -9.71 -39.29
C GLU A 236 3.07 -8.47 -39.42
N ARG A 237 4.19 -8.43 -38.67
CA ARG A 237 5.24 -7.38 -38.75
C ARG A 237 4.77 -5.94 -38.47
N PHE A 238 3.75 -5.80 -37.62
CA PHE A 238 3.23 -4.51 -37.16
C PHE A 238 4.30 -3.51 -36.67
N ASN A 239 5.35 -4.01 -35.99
CA ASN A 239 6.44 -3.19 -35.46
C ASN A 239 7.35 -2.55 -36.52
N GLU A 240 7.32 -3.05 -37.76
CA GLU A 240 8.12 -2.52 -38.86
C GLU A 240 7.33 -1.50 -39.69
N ILE A 241 6.00 -1.58 -39.63
CA ILE A 241 5.08 -0.74 -40.41
C ILE A 241 4.70 0.51 -39.62
N PHE A 242 4.44 0.36 -38.33
CA PHE A 242 4.14 1.48 -37.43
C PHE A 242 5.41 1.96 -36.73
N THR A 243 6.26 2.64 -37.51
CA THR A 243 7.54 3.20 -37.05
C THR A 243 7.60 4.73 -37.14
N ASP A 244 6.71 5.35 -37.93
CA ASP A 244 6.65 6.80 -38.04
C ASP A 244 5.89 7.41 -36.85
N THR A 245 6.52 8.37 -36.20
CA THR A 245 5.97 9.11 -35.05
C THR A 245 5.50 10.50 -35.41
N SER A 246 5.68 10.91 -36.67
CA SER A 246 5.20 12.19 -37.19
C SER A 246 3.69 12.32 -37.03
N SER A 247 3.20 13.55 -36.97
CA SER A 247 1.78 13.82 -36.94
C SER A 247 1.21 13.75 -38.35
N TYR A 248 0.02 13.17 -38.52
CA TYR A 248 -0.64 13.21 -39.83
C TYR A 248 -0.92 14.65 -40.25
N GLU A 249 -0.66 14.95 -41.52
CA GLU A 249 -1.06 16.21 -42.10
C GLU A 249 -2.58 16.37 -42.03
N LYS A 250 -3.05 17.60 -41.81
CA LYS A 250 -4.48 17.90 -41.68
C LYS A 250 -5.28 17.43 -42.90
N GLU A 251 -4.71 17.53 -44.10
CA GLU A 251 -5.32 17.06 -45.35
C GLU A 251 -5.57 15.55 -45.35
N SER A 252 -4.63 14.77 -44.81
CA SER A 252 -4.77 13.31 -44.67
C SER A 252 -5.90 12.95 -43.70
N ILE A 253 -6.02 13.70 -42.60
CA ILE A 253 -7.11 13.53 -41.61
C ILE A 253 -8.46 13.89 -42.25
N ASP A 254 -8.52 14.99 -43.00
CA ASP A 254 -9.73 15.43 -43.69
C ASP A 254 -10.17 14.44 -44.78
N HIS A 255 -9.21 13.85 -45.49
CA HIS A 255 -9.48 12.82 -46.49
C HIS A 255 -10.10 11.56 -45.87
N ILE A 256 -9.50 11.03 -44.78
CA ILE A 256 -10.06 9.88 -44.04
C ILE A 256 -11.46 10.18 -43.53
N ARG A 257 -11.68 11.39 -42.99
CA ARG A 257 -13.00 11.80 -42.53
C ARG A 257 -14.05 11.75 -43.65
N GLN A 258 -13.70 12.21 -44.85
CA GLN A 258 -14.60 12.17 -46.01
C GLN A 258 -14.88 10.74 -46.47
N LEU A 259 -13.85 9.90 -46.57
CA LEU A 259 -13.99 8.50 -46.96
C LEU A 259 -14.93 7.73 -46.03
N TRP A 260 -14.73 7.84 -44.72
CA TRP A 260 -15.59 7.17 -43.74
C TRP A 260 -17.03 7.72 -43.77
N ALA A 261 -17.20 9.04 -43.89
CA ALA A 261 -18.53 9.63 -43.99
C ALA A 261 -19.29 9.11 -45.23
N GLN A 262 -18.63 9.06 -46.39
CA GLN A 262 -19.21 8.52 -47.61
C GLN A 262 -19.57 7.03 -47.46
N PHE A 263 -18.66 6.23 -46.90
CA PHE A 263 -18.89 4.81 -46.67
C PHE A 263 -20.11 4.57 -45.77
N PHE A 264 -20.21 5.28 -44.65
CA PHE A 264 -21.33 5.10 -43.74
C PHE A 264 -22.66 5.54 -44.35
N LEU A 265 -22.68 6.67 -45.07
CA LEU A 265 -23.88 7.13 -45.78
C LEU A 265 -24.34 6.11 -46.83
N GLN A 266 -23.41 5.56 -47.61
CA GLN A 266 -23.72 4.50 -48.57
C GLN A 266 -24.31 3.27 -47.88
N LYS A 267 -23.76 2.85 -46.73
CA LYS A 267 -24.27 1.68 -46.00
C LYS A 267 -25.67 1.90 -45.45
N VAL A 268 -25.99 3.11 -45.00
CA VAL A 268 -27.35 3.48 -44.56
C VAL A 268 -28.31 3.42 -45.75
N GLU A 269 -27.96 3.99 -46.90
CA GLU A 269 -28.79 3.93 -48.11
C GLU A 269 -29.01 2.50 -48.60
N GLU A 270 -27.98 1.65 -48.56
CA GLU A 270 -28.07 0.23 -48.92
C GLU A 270 -29.05 -0.52 -48.00
N GLN A 271 -29.01 -0.26 -46.68
CA GLN A 271 -29.94 -0.84 -45.71
C GLN A 271 -31.39 -0.41 -45.98
N GLU A 272 -31.64 0.89 -46.14
CA GLU A 272 -32.99 1.39 -46.43
C GLU A 272 -33.56 0.83 -47.74
N ASN A 273 -32.72 0.71 -48.77
CA ASN A 273 -33.13 0.15 -50.05
C ASN A 273 -33.45 -1.35 -49.94
N GLN A 274 -32.73 -2.08 -49.09
CA GLN A 274 -33.01 -3.48 -48.82
C GLN A 274 -34.34 -3.66 -48.06
N GLU A 275 -34.59 -2.85 -47.03
CA GLU A 275 -35.85 -2.86 -46.29
C GLU A 275 -37.06 -2.55 -47.18
N LYS A 276 -36.93 -1.55 -48.08
CA LYS A 276 -37.97 -1.22 -49.07
C LYS A 276 -38.25 -2.39 -50.01
N LYS A 277 -37.22 -3.09 -50.49
CA LYS A 277 -37.38 -4.30 -51.33
C LYS A 277 -38.10 -5.42 -50.58
N ASP A 278 -37.76 -5.64 -49.32
CA ASP A 278 -38.38 -6.68 -48.50
C ASP A 278 -39.86 -6.36 -48.20
N LEU A 279 -40.18 -5.10 -47.94
CA LEU A 279 -41.56 -4.64 -47.74
C LEU A 279 -42.42 -4.82 -49.01
N MET A 280 -41.88 -4.43 -50.17
CA MET A 280 -42.54 -4.62 -51.47
C MET A 280 -42.75 -6.11 -51.79
N THR A 281 -41.80 -6.96 -51.43
CA THR A 281 -41.91 -8.41 -51.60
C THR A 281 -42.99 -9.01 -50.69
N LYS A 282 -43.08 -8.56 -49.43
CA LYS A 282 -44.15 -8.95 -48.51
C LYS A 282 -45.54 -8.51 -49.00
N GLN A 283 -45.68 -7.29 -49.51
CA GLN A 283 -46.95 -6.79 -50.06
C GLN A 283 -47.39 -7.57 -51.31
N LYS A 284 -46.47 -7.92 -52.21
CA LYS A 284 -46.77 -8.78 -53.37
C LYS A 284 -47.24 -10.18 -52.95
N ARG A 285 -46.63 -10.77 -51.91
CA ARG A 285 -47.07 -12.06 -51.36
C ARG A 285 -48.48 -11.98 -50.78
N LEU A 286 -48.79 -10.95 -50.00
CA LEU A 286 -50.13 -10.74 -49.43
C LEU A 286 -51.22 -10.58 -50.51
N LYS A 287 -50.96 -9.83 -51.58
CA LYS A 287 -51.92 -9.67 -52.70
C LYS A 287 -52.18 -10.96 -53.48
N LYS A 288 -51.25 -11.92 -53.48
CA LYS A 288 -51.38 -13.21 -54.16
C LYS A 288 -52.20 -14.24 -53.35
N THR A 289 -52.42 -14.00 -52.06
CA THR A 289 -53.19 -14.90 -51.17
C THR A 289 -54.71 -14.58 -51.14
N TYR A 290 -55.14 -13.49 -51.77
CA TYR A 290 -56.54 -13.03 -51.81
C TYR A 290 -57.16 -13.12 -53.22
N ILE A 291 -56.56 -13.89 -54.13
CA ILE A 291 -57.10 -14.34 -55.42
C ILE A 291 -57.13 -15.86 -55.38
#